data_AF-A0A9D7XAZ1-F1
#
_entry.id   AF-A0A9D7XAZ1-F1
#
_cell.length_a   1.000
_cell.length_b   1.000
_cell.length_c   1.000
_cell.angle_alpha   90.00
_cell.angle_beta   90.00
_cell.angle_gamma   90.00
#
_symmetry.space_group_name_H-M   'P 1'
#
loop_
_entity.id
_entity.type
_entity.pdbx_description
1 polymer ?
#
loop_
_entity_poly.entity_id
_entity_poly.type
_entity_poly.pdbx_seq_one_letter_code
_entity_poly.pdbx_strand_id
1 'polypeptide(L)' 'MAAAGLSDWIAGSRADYLALARRKAADVVALSELRKDMRARLQTSPLFDAQSFARSLEDALWSMWQQKSTK' A
#
# COMPACT_ATOMS: atom_id res chain seq x y z
N MET A 1 0.26 -3.16 -0.60
CA MET A 1 -0.27 -3.52 0.74
C MET A 1 0.10 -2.50 1.82
N ALA A 2 1.34 -1.98 1.87
CA ALA A 2 1.74 -0.98 2.87
C ALA A 2 0.88 0.30 2.85
N ALA A 3 0.63 0.89 1.67
CA ALA A 3 -0.25 2.06 1.52
C ALA A 3 -1.74 1.79 1.89
N ALA A 4 -2.13 0.52 1.97
CA ALA A 4 -3.44 0.06 2.43
C ALA A 4 -3.43 -0.34 3.93
N GLY A 5 -2.32 -0.13 4.65
CA GLY A 5 -2.17 -0.54 6.04
C GLY A 5 -2.08 -2.06 6.25
N LEU A 6 -1.69 -2.82 5.23
CA LEU A 6 -1.63 -4.29 5.23
C LEU A 6 -0.18 -4.79 5.11
N SER A 7 0.76 -4.17 5.82
CA SER A 7 2.18 -4.53 5.72
C SER A 7 2.46 -6.00 6.09
N ASP A 8 1.62 -6.61 6.92
CA ASP A 8 1.66 -8.04 7.29
C ASP A 8 1.32 -9.00 6.13
N TRP A 9 0.93 -8.47 4.98
CA TRP A 9 0.71 -9.20 3.74
C TRP A 9 1.88 -9.11 2.74
N ILE A 10 2.99 -8.48 3.13
CA ILE A 10 4.17 -8.35 2.28
C ILE A 10 5.16 -9.47 2.64
N ALA A 11 5.42 -10.36 1.69
CA ALA A 11 6.45 -11.38 1.82
C ALA A 11 7.81 -10.86 1.32
N GLY A 12 8.89 -11.15 2.04
CA GLY A 12 10.25 -10.74 1.67
C GLY A 12 10.93 -11.69 0.68
N SER A 13 10.45 -12.93 0.56
CA SER A 13 10.99 -13.93 -0.35
C SER A 13 9.89 -14.86 -0.89
N ARG A 14 10.24 -15.70 -1.86
CA ARG A 14 9.33 -16.74 -2.38
C ARG A 14 8.94 -17.76 -1.30
N ALA A 15 9.87 -18.13 -0.41
CA ALA A 15 9.58 -19.04 0.69
C ALA A 15 8.58 -18.41 1.68
N ASP A 16 8.80 -17.14 2.03
CA ASP A 16 7.91 -16.38 2.91
C ASP A 16 6.53 -16.20 2.29
N TYR A 17 6.45 -16.02 0.97
CA TYR A 17 5.18 -15.92 0.25
C TYR A 17 4.35 -17.20 0.42
N LEU A 18 4.96 -18.37 0.24
CA LEU A 18 4.27 -19.65 0.42
C LEU A 18 3.81 -19.87 1.86
N ALA A 19 4.67 -19.54 2.83
CA ALA A 19 4.34 -19.64 4.25
C ALA A 19 3.20 -18.68 4.65
N LEU A 20 3.28 -17.43 4.18
CA LEU A 20 2.25 -16.40 4.39
C LEU A 20 0.92 -16.81 3.75
N ALA A 21 0.94 -17.28 2.51
CA ALA A 21 -0.26 -17.72 1.81
C ALA A 21 -0.95 -18.88 2.53
N ARG A 22 -0.19 -19.90 2.96
CA ARG A 22 -0.73 -21.02 3.76
C ARG A 22 -1.35 -20.53 5.07
N ARG A 23 -0.64 -19.67 5.80
CA ARG A 23 -1.13 -19.11 7.08
C ARG A 23 -2.42 -18.31 6.90
N LYS A 24 -2.46 -17.41 5.91
CA LYS A 24 -3.65 -16.57 5.65
C LYS A 24 -4.81 -17.41 5.12
N ALA A 25 -4.56 -18.40 4.26
CA ALA A 25 -5.61 -19.27 3.71
C ALA A 25 -6.23 -20.21 4.76
N ALA A 26 -5.48 -20.57 5.81
CA ALA A 26 -5.99 -21.41 6.90
C ALA A 26 -7.03 -20.69 7.77
N ASP A 27 -7.00 -19.35 7.84
CA ASP A 27 -7.91 -18.55 8.65
C ASP A 27 -8.96 -17.82 7.79
N VAL A 28 -9.97 -18.57 7.38
CA VAL A 28 -11.05 -18.06 6.52
C VAL A 28 -11.92 -17.02 7.22
N VAL A 29 -12.05 -17.10 8.54
CA VAL A 29 -12.83 -16.13 9.34
C VAL A 29 -12.15 -14.77 9.29
N ALA A 30 -10.85 -14.70 9.59
CA ALA A 30 -10.09 -13.46 9.51
C ALA A 30 -10.07 -12.88 8.07
N LEU A 31 -10.06 -13.72 7.03
CA LEU A 31 -10.17 -13.26 5.64
C LEU A 31 -11.54 -12.63 5.33
N SER A 32 -12.61 -13.20 5.87
CA SER A 32 -13.97 -12.70 5.69
C SER A 32 -14.14 -11.33 6.36
N GLU A 33 -13.69 -11.20 7.61
CA GLU A 33 -13.71 -9.94 8.35
C GLU A 33 -12.86 -8.88 7.65
N LEU A 34 -11.64 -9.26 7.22
CA LEU A 34 -10.79 -8.37 6.45
C LEU A 34 -11.50 -7.85 5.20
N ARG A 35 -12.12 -8.72 4.39
CA ARG A 35 -12.86 -8.29 3.20
C ARG A 35 -14.03 -7.37 3.50
N LYS A 36 -14.77 -7.65 4.58
CA LYS A 36 -15.92 -6.84 5.00
C LYS A 36 -15.50 -5.40 5.30
N ASP A 37 -14.41 -5.24 6.04
CA ASP A 37 -13.98 -3.92 6.51
C ASP A 37 -12.99 -3.22 5.56
N MET A 38 -12.50 -3.92 4.53
CA MET A 38 -11.46 -3.42 3.63
C MET A 38 -11.86 -2.12 2.93
N ARG A 39 -13.13 -1.98 2.50
CA ARG A 39 -13.57 -0.77 1.79
C ARG A 39 -13.51 0.47 2.67
N ALA A 40 -14.00 0.39 3.91
CA ALA A 40 -13.94 1.50 4.85
C ALA A 40 -12.49 1.86 5.21
N ARG A 41 -11.65 0.85 5.46
CA ARG A 41 -10.22 1.04 5.78
C ARG A 41 -9.44 1.70 4.64
N LEU A 42 -9.76 1.34 3.40
CA LEU A 42 -9.11 1.89 2.22
C LEU A 42 -9.49 3.35 1.97
N GLN A 43 -10.74 3.74 2.21
CA GLN A 43 -11.18 5.13 2.06
C GLN A 43 -10.40 6.10 2.95
N THR A 44 -9.96 5.66 4.12
CA THR A 44 -9.15 6.47 5.04
C THR A 44 -7.65 6.31 4.83
N SER A 45 -7.23 5.48 3.88
CA SER A 45 -5.82 5.17 3.66
C SER A 45 -5.20 6.14 2.66
N PRO A 46 -3.88 6.40 2.75
CA PRO A 46 -3.16 7.24 1.78
C PRO A 46 -3.31 6.77 0.32
N LEU A 47 -3.71 5.52 0.10
CA LEU A 47 -3.96 4.98 -1.24
C LEU A 47 -5.15 5.68 -1.94
N PHE A 48 -6.13 6.16 -1.18
CA PHE A 48 -7.31 6.85 -1.71
C PHE A 48 -7.27 8.37 -1.47
N ASP A 49 -6.22 8.89 -0.84
CA ASP A 49 -5.97 10.33 -0.74
C ASP A 49 -5.28 10.86 -2.00
N ALA A 50 -6.09 11.05 -3.04
CA ALA A 50 -5.63 11.56 -4.33
C ALA A 50 -5.02 12.96 -4.23
N GLN A 51 -5.48 13.80 -3.29
CA GLN A 51 -4.98 15.15 -3.14
C GLN A 51 -3.57 15.16 -2.54
N SER A 52 -3.34 14.38 -1.49
CA SER A 52 -2.00 14.24 -0.92
C SER A 52 -1.04 13.62 -1.92
N PHE A 53 -1.48 12.62 -2.70
CA PHE A 53 -0.66 12.03 -3.75
C PHE A 53 -0.27 13.05 -4.83
N ALA A 54 -1.24 13.84 -5.33
CA ALA A 54 -0.99 14.85 -6.36
C ALA A 54 0.05 15.88 -5.90
N ARG A 55 -0.06 16.38 -4.67
CA ARG A 55 0.91 17.31 -4.10
C ARG A 55 2.32 16.72 -4.04
N SER A 56 2.45 15.50 -3.51
CA SER A 56 3.75 14.82 -3.46
C SER A 56 4.36 14.58 -4.84
N LEU A 57 3.52 14.31 -5.85
CA LEU A 57 3.97 14.17 -7.23
C LEU A 57 4.42 15.51 -7.82
N GLU A 58 3.64 16.58 -7.63
CA GLU A 58 3.97 17.93 -8.08
C GLU A 58 5.30 18.40 -7.48
N ASP A 59 5.50 18.23 -6.17
CA ASP A 59 6.73 18.57 -5.48
C ASP A 59 7.94 17.81 -6.05
N ALA A 60 7.78 16.51 -6.32
CA ALA A 60 8.83 15.70 -6.92
C ALA A 60 9.17 16.17 -8.35
N LEU A 61 8.17 16.47 -9.17
CA LEU A 61 8.37 16.98 -10.53
C LEU A 61 9.08 18.33 -10.52
N TRP A 62 8.68 19.26 -9.64
CA TRP A 62 9.34 20.55 -9.50
C TRP A 62 10.77 20.42 -9.01
N SER A 63 11.04 19.53 -8.05
CA SER A 63 12.40 19.26 -7.58
C SER A 63 13.30 18.74 -8.71
N MET A 64 12.81 17.77 -9.49
CA MET A 64 13.53 17.25 -10.66
C MET A 64 13.78 18.33 -11.71
N TRP A 65 12.80 19.20 -11.95
CA TRP A 65 12.94 20.33 -12.87
C TRP A 65 14.02 21.30 -12.39
N GLN A 66 13.98 21.71 -11.13
CA GLN A 66 14.98 22.62 -10.55
C GLN A 66 16.39 22.04 -10.67
N GLN A 67 16.58 20.78 -10.26
CA GLN A 67 17.87 20.08 -10.37
C GLN A 67 18.40 20.05 -11.82
N LYS A 68 17.52 19.91 -12.81
CA LYS A 68 17.91 19.92 -14.22
C LYS A 68 18.18 21.34 -14.75
N SER A 69 17.41 22.34 -14.30
CA SER A 69 17.51 23.73 -14.75
C SER A 69 18.68 24.50 -14.13
N THR A 70 19.26 24.02 -13.03
CA THR A 70 20.47 24.56 -12.42
C THR A 70 21.73 23.92 -13.04
N LYS A 71 21.83 24.00 -14.36
CA LYS A 71 23.03 23.75 -15.18
C LYS A 71 23.11 24.82 -16.26
#